data_AF-A0A8C9ULQ0-F1
#
_entry.id   AF-A0A8C9ULQ0-F1
#
_cell.length_a   1.000
_cell.length_b   1.000
_cell.length_c   1.000
_cell.angle_alpha   90.00
_cell.angle_beta   90.00
_cell.angle_gamma   90.00
#
_symmetry.space_group_name_H-M   'P 1'
#
loop_
_entity.id
_entity.type
_entity.pdbx_description
1 polymer ?
#
loop_
_entity_poly.entity_id
_entity_poly.type
_entity_poly.pdbx_seq_one_letter_code
_entity_poly.pdbx_strand_id
1 'polypeptide(L)'
;FQMLVGDPITTCLSPSVYDMICKLGFEVRGNCDFDNIVTENGEVCWKTITDCVSRSLDHQASVRLLGPVCEAVHLHFLSLTKGQFELQYIPWFQWTSFPELFPEIFDALGSLQSPAISLSLMKLTSCLERALGDVFLLIGKECPFLFRDLLASEELAQVFGQSVNLLEDI
;
A
#
# COMPACT_ATOMS: atom_id res chain seq x y z
N PHE A 1 -33.89 12.63 -16.66
CA PHE A 1 -32.42 12.52 -16.58
C PHE A 1 -32.06 11.07 -16.78
N GLN A 2 -31.55 10.74 -17.96
CA GLN A 2 -31.16 9.39 -18.34
C GLN A 2 -29.74 9.19 -17.81
N MET A 3 -29.56 8.29 -16.84
CA MET A 3 -28.24 7.91 -16.38
C MET A 3 -27.51 7.26 -17.56
N LEU A 4 -26.50 7.93 -18.09
CA LEU A 4 -25.53 7.34 -18.99
C LEU A 4 -24.82 6.24 -18.19
N VAL A 5 -25.24 4.99 -18.37
CA VAL A 5 -24.45 3.83 -18.00
C VAL A 5 -23.25 3.87 -18.94
N GLY A 6 -22.16 4.48 -18.48
CA GLY A 6 -20.89 4.44 -19.20
C GLY A 6 -20.49 2.99 -19.42
N ASP A 7 -19.80 2.73 -20.54
CA ASP A 7 -19.22 1.41 -20.81
C ASP A 7 -18.44 0.92 -19.57
N PRO A 8 -18.54 -0.37 -19.21
CA PRO A 8 -17.84 -0.90 -18.05
C PRO A 8 -16.35 -0.60 -18.22
N ILE A 9 -15.75 0.02 -17.21
CA ILE A 9 -14.32 0.31 -17.18
C ILE A 9 -13.59 -1.00 -17.50
N THR A 10 -12.92 -1.06 -18.65
CA THR A 10 -12.16 -2.25 -19.05
C THR A 10 -10.96 -2.35 -18.14
N THR A 11 -11.08 -3.17 -17.11
CA THR A 11 -9.97 -3.52 -16.23
C THR A 11 -9.02 -4.48 -16.94
N CYS A 12 -7.72 -4.32 -16.69
CA CYS A 12 -6.71 -5.29 -17.12
C CYS A 12 -6.60 -6.50 -16.16
N LEU A 13 -7.38 -6.50 -15.07
CA LEU A 13 -7.40 -7.60 -14.11
C LEU A 13 -8.12 -8.82 -14.68
N SER A 14 -7.62 -10.01 -14.38
CA SER A 14 -8.35 -11.25 -14.66
C SER A 14 -9.67 -11.28 -13.86
N PRO A 15 -10.70 -11.99 -14.32
CA PRO A 15 -11.99 -12.04 -13.62
C PRO A 15 -11.89 -12.41 -12.14
N SER A 16 -11.03 -13.39 -11.81
CA SER A 16 -10.82 -13.83 -10.41
C SER A 16 -10.16 -12.75 -9.55
N VAL A 17 -9.17 -12.04 -10.08
CA VAL A 17 -8.49 -10.96 -9.35
C VAL A 17 -9.43 -9.76 -9.19
N TYR A 18 -10.19 -9.42 -10.23
CA TYR A 18 -11.19 -8.37 -10.16
C TYR A 18 -12.25 -8.68 -9.09
N ASP A 19 -12.77 -9.90 -9.05
CA ASP A 19 -13.75 -10.32 -8.05
C ASP A 19 -13.20 -10.20 -6.62
N MET A 20 -11.96 -10.66 -6.42
CA MET A 20 -11.28 -10.60 -5.13
C MET A 20 -11.01 -9.16 -4.67
N ILE A 21 -10.45 -8.31 -5.52
CA ILE A 21 -10.08 -6.94 -5.12
C ILE A 21 -11.32 -6.03 -5.06
N CYS A 22 -12.16 -6.05 -6.10
CA CYS A 22 -13.20 -5.03 -6.29
C CYS A 22 -14.57 -5.42 -5.72
N LYS A 23 -14.79 -6.69 -5.36
CA LYS A 23 -16.03 -7.12 -4.68
C LYS A 23 -15.74 -7.63 -3.29
N LEU A 24 -14.91 -8.66 -3.19
CA LEU A 24 -14.65 -9.36 -1.94
C LEU A 24 -14.00 -8.45 -0.88
N GLY A 25 -12.99 -7.68 -1.28
CA GLY A 25 -12.33 -6.69 -0.42
C GLY A 25 -13.23 -5.55 0.04
N PHE A 26 -14.43 -5.40 -0.51
CA PHE A 26 -15.41 -4.39 -0.09
C PHE A 26 -16.70 -5.01 0.45
N GLU A 27 -16.73 -6.33 0.65
CA GLU A 27 -17.91 -7.06 1.14
C GLU A 27 -18.18 -6.73 2.62
N VAL A 28 -17.13 -6.72 3.43
CA VAL A 28 -17.21 -6.38 4.85
C VAL A 28 -17.16 -4.86 5.00
N ARG A 29 -18.23 -4.27 5.51
CA ARG A 29 -18.24 -2.87 5.96
C ARG A 29 -17.88 -2.87 7.44
N GLY A 30 -16.61 -2.65 7.74
CA GLY A 30 -16.10 -2.55 9.11
C GLY A 30 -15.67 -1.12 9.42
N ASN A 31 -15.94 -0.64 10.63
CA ASN A 31 -15.38 0.62 11.11
C ASN A 31 -13.95 0.35 11.62
N CYS A 32 -13.00 0.22 10.69
CA CYS A 32 -11.58 0.18 11.03
C CYS A 32 -11.12 1.63 11.24
N ASP A 33 -10.61 1.93 12.43
CA ASP A 33 -10.08 3.25 12.75
C ASP A 33 -8.61 3.34 12.30
N PHE A 34 -8.24 4.44 11.64
CA PHE A 34 -6.87 4.67 11.19
C PHE A 34 -5.89 4.69 12.37
N ASP A 35 -6.31 5.20 13.52
CA ASP A 35 -5.49 5.26 14.74
C ASP A 35 -5.12 3.87 15.28
N ASN A 36 -5.84 2.82 14.88
CA ASN A 36 -5.47 1.43 15.18
C ASN A 36 -4.47 0.84 14.18
N ILE A 37 -4.23 1.50 13.04
CA ILE A 37 -3.35 1.04 11.96
C ILE A 37 -1.98 1.71 12.04
N VAL A 38 -1.94 3.01 12.28
CA VAL A 38 -0.70 3.79 12.39
C VAL A 38 -0.71 4.58 13.68
N THR A 39 0.36 4.48 14.47
CA THR A 39 0.50 5.24 15.72
C THR A 39 0.74 6.73 15.42
N GLU A 40 0.57 7.59 16.41
CA GLU A 40 0.89 9.03 16.29
C GLU A 40 2.35 9.29 15.85
N ASN A 41 3.26 8.36 16.13
CA ASN A 41 4.67 8.42 15.76
C ASN A 41 4.95 7.93 14.32
N GLY A 42 3.93 7.48 13.59
CA GLY A 42 4.06 6.96 12.24
C GLY A 42 4.45 5.50 12.14
N GLU A 43 4.37 4.75 13.23
CA GLU A 43 4.68 3.33 13.24
C GLU A 43 3.45 2.51 12.84
N VAL A 44 3.64 1.53 11.96
CA VAL A 44 2.56 0.62 11.55
C VAL A 44 2.28 -0.38 12.67
N CYS A 45 1.03 -0.48 13.10
CA CYS A 45 0.57 -1.50 14.03
C CYS A 45 0.42 -2.85 13.30
N TRP A 46 1.53 -3.58 13.20
CA TRP A 46 1.56 -4.90 12.55
C TRP A 46 0.59 -5.91 13.15
N LYS A 47 0.26 -5.78 14.44
CA LYS A 47 -0.75 -6.63 15.08
C LYS A 47 -2.13 -6.47 14.42
N THR A 48 -2.59 -5.23 14.22
CA THR A 48 -3.87 -4.94 13.55
C THR A 48 -3.91 -5.53 12.15
N ILE A 49 -2.81 -5.43 11.39
CA ILE A 49 -2.72 -5.97 10.03
C ILE A 49 -2.68 -7.50 10.03
N THR A 50 -1.85 -8.10 10.88
CA THR A 50 -1.69 -9.56 10.93
C THR A 50 -2.93 -10.28 11.48
N ASP A 51 -3.70 -9.66 12.37
CA ASP A 51 -4.99 -10.18 12.81
C ASP A 51 -6.04 -10.20 11.68
N CYS A 52 -5.85 -9.39 10.63
CA CYS A 52 -6.68 -9.39 9.42
C CYS A 52 -6.21 -10.43 8.37
N VAL A 53 -4.96 -10.91 8.46
CA VAL A 53 -4.46 -11.93 7.53
C VAL A 53 -4.72 -13.29 8.16
N SER A 54 -5.57 -14.09 7.51
CA SER A 54 -5.82 -15.44 7.99
C SER A 54 -4.51 -16.22 8.01
N ARG A 55 -4.22 -16.91 9.12
CA ARG A 55 -3.10 -17.88 9.19
C ARG A 55 -3.40 -19.17 8.41
N SER A 56 -4.49 -19.20 7.66
CA SER A 56 -4.91 -20.30 6.80
C SER A 56 -4.60 -19.97 5.33
N LEU A 57 -4.54 -20.98 4.48
CA LEU A 57 -4.42 -20.82 3.02
C LEU A 57 -5.67 -20.19 2.36
N ASP A 58 -6.61 -19.64 3.14
CA ASP A 58 -7.79 -18.95 2.64
C ASP A 58 -7.47 -17.48 2.35
N HIS A 59 -6.93 -17.25 1.15
CA HIS A 59 -6.67 -15.90 0.64
C HIS A 59 -7.93 -15.04 0.51
N GLN A 60 -9.11 -15.65 0.32
CA GLN A 60 -10.37 -14.90 0.21
C GLN A 60 -10.76 -14.31 1.56
N ALA A 61 -10.66 -15.09 2.64
CA ALA A 61 -10.90 -14.60 4.00
C ALA A 61 -9.95 -13.44 4.34
N SER A 62 -8.66 -13.57 4.03
CA SER A 62 -7.67 -12.50 4.26
C SER A 62 -8.04 -11.22 3.50
N VAL A 63 -8.47 -11.32 2.23
CA VAL A 63 -8.86 -10.14 1.45
C VAL A 63 -10.12 -9.47 2.01
N ARG A 64 -11.12 -10.22 2.47
CA ARG A 64 -12.32 -9.65 3.12
C ARG A 64 -11.96 -8.82 4.35
N LEU A 65 -11.01 -9.29 5.15
CA LEU A 65 -10.60 -8.64 6.41
C LEU A 65 -9.63 -7.47 6.19
N LEU A 66 -8.77 -7.56 5.17
CA LEU A 66 -7.89 -6.44 4.79
C LEU A 66 -8.64 -5.28 4.14
N GLY A 67 -9.77 -5.56 3.50
CA GLY A 67 -10.63 -4.57 2.86
C GLY A 67 -10.89 -3.31 3.69
N PRO A 68 -11.49 -3.43 4.89
CA PRO A 68 -11.72 -2.31 5.80
C PRO A 68 -10.44 -1.55 6.22
N VAL A 69 -9.30 -2.23 6.34
CA VAL A 69 -8.01 -1.60 6.68
C VAL A 69 -7.56 -0.69 5.54
N CYS A 70 -7.62 -1.19 4.30
CA CYS A 70 -7.31 -0.41 3.09
C CYS A 70 -8.27 0.78 2.93
N GLU A 71 -9.56 0.57 3.19
CA GLU A 71 -10.57 1.64 3.14
C GLU A 71 -10.30 2.72 4.19
N ALA A 72 -9.97 2.35 5.43
CA ALA A 72 -9.63 3.30 6.50
C ALA A 72 -8.40 4.14 6.16
N VAL A 73 -7.33 3.53 5.63
CA VAL A 73 -6.15 4.25 5.16
C VAL A 73 -6.53 5.20 4.02
N HIS A 74 -7.29 4.73 3.04
CA HIS A 74 -7.72 5.56 1.92
C HIS A 74 -8.54 6.77 2.38
N LEU A 75 -9.53 6.56 3.26
CA LEU A 75 -10.39 7.62 3.79
C LEU A 75 -9.61 8.62 4.65
N HIS A 76 -8.66 8.14 5.47
CA HIS A 76 -7.78 9.01 6.24
C HIS A 76 -7.01 9.97 5.32
N PHE A 77 -6.31 9.43 4.32
CA PHE A 77 -5.54 10.25 3.38
C PHE A 77 -6.42 11.21 2.59
N LEU A 78 -7.62 10.80 2.15
CA LEU A 78 -8.56 11.69 1.48
C LEU A 78 -9.08 12.82 2.37
N SER A 79 -9.11 12.63 3.69
CA SER A 79 -9.56 13.65 4.63
C SER A 79 -8.53 14.76 4.86
N LEU A 80 -7.26 14.49 4.54
CA LEU A 80 -6.17 15.44 4.73
C LEU A 80 -6.16 16.50 3.64
N THR A 81 -5.86 17.72 4.03
CA THR A 81 -5.37 18.73 3.08
C THR A 81 -3.93 18.45 2.71
N LYS A 82 -3.49 18.92 1.53
CA LYS A 82 -2.09 18.84 1.11
C LYS A 82 -1.12 19.38 2.17
N GLY A 83 -1.45 20.51 2.79
CA GLY A 83 -0.60 21.11 3.85
C GLY A 83 -0.51 20.25 5.11
N GLN A 84 -1.60 19.58 5.52
CA GLN A 84 -1.56 18.62 6.64
C GLN A 84 -0.71 17.40 6.29
N PHE A 85 -0.90 16.85 5.09
CA PHE A 85 -0.09 15.74 4.60
C PHE A 85 1.41 16.10 4.59
N GLU A 86 1.74 17.27 4.06
CA GLU A 86 3.12 17.75 3.98
C GLU A 86 3.76 17.91 5.36
N LEU A 87 3.06 18.58 6.29
CA LEU A 87 3.58 18.80 7.64
C LEU A 87 3.78 17.50 8.43
N GLN A 88 2.89 16.53 8.25
CA GLN A 88 2.91 15.30 9.04
C GLN A 88 3.82 14.21 8.45
N TYR A 89 3.75 13.96 7.14
CA TYR A 89 4.35 12.76 6.55
C TYR A 89 5.67 13.01 5.80
N ILE A 90 5.93 14.21 5.29
CA ILE A 90 7.18 14.50 4.57
C ILE A 90 8.44 14.27 5.42
N PRO A 91 8.46 14.56 6.73
CA PRO A 91 9.58 14.20 7.58
C PRO A 91 9.87 12.69 7.58
N TRP A 92 8.86 11.84 7.42
CA TRP A 92 8.99 10.38 7.41
C TRP A 92 9.51 9.83 6.07
N PHE A 93 9.44 10.61 5.00
CA PHE A 93 9.89 10.19 3.66
C PHE A 93 11.29 10.68 3.28
N GLN A 94 11.99 11.38 4.18
CA GLN A 94 13.32 11.93 3.90
C GLN A 94 14.36 10.88 3.51
N TRP A 95 14.25 9.65 4.03
CA TRP A 95 15.15 8.56 3.73
C TRP A 95 15.11 8.12 2.24
N THR A 96 14.07 8.50 1.51
CA THR A 96 13.93 8.18 0.07
C THR A 96 14.81 9.01 -0.84
N SER A 97 15.40 10.11 -0.32
CA SER A 97 16.09 11.16 -1.07
C SER A 97 15.23 11.95 -2.06
N PHE A 98 13.93 11.65 -2.18
CA PHE A 98 12.97 12.34 -3.06
C PHE A 98 11.63 12.62 -2.35
N PRO A 99 11.64 13.27 -1.17
CA PRO A 99 10.42 13.52 -0.40
C PRO A 99 9.39 14.39 -1.15
N GLU A 100 9.81 15.24 -2.07
CA GLU A 100 8.96 16.10 -2.91
C GLU A 100 8.06 15.34 -3.89
N LEU A 101 8.35 14.05 -4.12
CA LEU A 101 7.51 13.19 -4.94
C LEU A 101 6.16 12.88 -4.26
N PHE A 102 6.14 12.80 -2.94
CA PHE A 102 4.97 12.34 -2.17
C PHE A 102 3.78 13.31 -2.23
N PRO A 103 3.94 14.64 -2.13
CA PRO A 103 2.84 15.58 -2.30
C PRO A 103 2.28 15.59 -3.72
N GLU A 104 3.11 15.34 -4.75
CA GLU A 104 2.64 15.20 -6.14
C GLU A 104 1.74 13.96 -6.29
N ILE A 105 2.15 12.83 -5.71
CA ILE A 105 1.34 11.60 -5.68
C ILE A 105 0.05 11.82 -4.91
N PHE A 106 0.11 12.51 -3.76
CA PHE A 106 -1.06 12.84 -2.95
C PHE A 106 -2.11 13.63 -3.75
N ASP A 107 -1.68 14.66 -4.48
CA ASP A 107 -2.55 15.43 -5.38
C ASP A 107 -3.15 14.55 -6.49
N ALA A 108 -2.36 13.66 -7.07
CA ALA A 108 -2.82 12.75 -8.11
C ALA A 108 -3.88 11.76 -7.59
N LEU A 109 -3.72 11.25 -6.36
CA LEU A 109 -4.73 10.41 -5.70
C LEU A 109 -6.05 11.17 -5.50
N GLY A 110 -5.98 12.44 -5.11
CA GLY A 110 -7.16 13.32 -4.98
C GLY A 110 -7.81 13.69 -6.32
N SER A 111 -7.09 13.63 -7.44
CA SER A 111 -7.62 13.99 -8.77
C SER A 111 -8.63 13.00 -9.35
N LEU A 112 -8.64 11.76 -8.85
CA LEU A 112 -9.44 10.63 -9.35
C LEU A 112 -9.25 10.31 -10.84
N GLN A 113 -8.20 10.83 -11.48
CA GLN A 113 -7.85 10.55 -12.87
C GLN A 113 -7.03 9.26 -12.96
N SER A 114 -7.62 8.21 -13.55
CA SER A 114 -7.00 6.87 -13.62
C SER A 114 -5.55 6.88 -14.18
N PRO A 115 -5.21 7.61 -15.26
CA PRO A 115 -3.83 7.65 -15.75
C PRO A 115 -2.85 8.32 -14.76
N ALA A 116 -3.30 9.38 -14.08
CA ALA A 116 -2.47 10.10 -13.10
C ALA A 116 -2.20 9.22 -11.87
N ILE A 117 -3.21 8.48 -11.41
CA ILE A 117 -3.08 7.51 -10.31
C ILE A 117 -2.10 6.41 -10.69
N SER A 118 -2.27 5.78 -11.86
CA SER A 118 -1.38 4.70 -12.32
C SER A 118 0.07 5.17 -12.45
N LEU A 119 0.30 6.33 -13.06
CA LEU A 119 1.65 6.89 -13.18
C LEU A 119 2.25 7.22 -11.81
N SER A 120 1.45 7.78 -10.90
CA SER A 120 1.89 8.11 -9.55
C SER A 120 2.27 6.86 -8.75
N LEU A 121 1.50 5.78 -8.86
CA LEU A 121 1.85 4.49 -8.27
C LEU A 121 3.18 3.95 -8.83
N MET A 122 3.40 4.03 -10.14
CA MET A 122 4.68 3.61 -10.75
C MET A 122 5.86 4.44 -10.26
N LYS A 123 5.70 5.76 -10.13
CA LYS A 123 6.75 6.64 -9.59
C LYS A 123 7.04 6.30 -8.12
N LEU A 124 6.00 6.07 -7.34
CA LEU A 124 6.11 5.68 -5.93
C LEU A 124 6.87 4.37 -5.78
N THR A 125 6.48 3.32 -6.50
CA THR A 125 7.13 2.01 -6.40
C THR A 125 8.59 2.08 -6.83
N SER A 126 8.90 2.77 -7.94
CA SER A 126 10.28 2.96 -8.39
C SER A 126 11.14 3.76 -7.38
N CYS A 127 10.55 4.77 -6.74
CA CYS A 127 11.24 5.54 -5.70
C CYS A 127 11.56 4.70 -4.47
N LEU A 128 10.60 3.87 -4.01
CA LEU A 128 10.78 2.98 -2.87
C LEU A 128 11.79 1.87 -3.19
N GLU A 129 11.69 1.25 -4.37
CA GLU A 129 12.64 0.25 -4.87
C GLU A 129 14.07 0.76 -4.83
N ARG A 130 14.31 1.97 -5.37
CA ARG A 130 15.63 2.57 -5.38
C ARG A 130 16.11 2.90 -3.97
N ALA A 131 15.28 3.55 -3.16
CA ALA A 131 15.67 3.95 -1.80
C ALA A 131 16.01 2.75 -0.91
N LEU A 132 15.25 1.66 -1.03
CA LEU A 132 15.52 0.42 -0.31
C LEU A 132 16.72 -0.33 -0.90
N GLY A 133 16.92 -0.30 -2.22
CA GLY A 133 18.13 -0.84 -2.87
C GLY A 133 19.41 -0.10 -2.49
N ASP A 134 19.34 1.22 -2.29
CA ASP A 134 20.47 2.02 -1.82
C ASP A 134 20.93 1.56 -0.42
N VAL A 135 20.01 1.11 0.45
CA VAL A 135 20.37 0.51 1.75
C VAL A 135 21.23 -0.75 1.57
N PHE A 136 20.93 -1.58 0.58
CA PHE A 136 21.74 -2.78 0.26
C PHE A 136 23.14 -2.44 -0.21
N LEU A 137 23.26 -1.41 -1.04
CA LEU A 137 24.56 -0.91 -1.49
C LEU A 137 25.39 -0.38 -0.31
N LEU A 138 24.77 0.29 0.66
CA LEU A 138 25.44 0.81 1.85
C LEU A 138 25.97 -0.28 2.79
N ILE A 139 25.31 -1.45 2.86
CA ILE A 139 25.76 -2.60 3.66
C ILE A 139 26.65 -3.58 2.87
N GLY A 140 26.99 -3.26 1.62
CA GLY A 140 27.88 -4.06 0.78
C GLY A 140 27.30 -5.39 0.31
N LYS A 141 25.97 -5.51 0.23
CA LYS A 141 25.27 -6.69 -0.27
C LYS A 141 24.67 -6.44 -1.66
N GLU A 142 24.51 -7.51 -2.44
CA GLU A 142 23.81 -7.43 -3.72
C GLU A 142 22.32 -7.15 -3.49
N CYS A 143 21.79 -6.14 -4.17
CA CYS A 143 20.37 -5.80 -4.12
C CYS A 143 19.57 -6.80 -4.98
N PRO A 144 18.49 -7.42 -4.45
CA PRO A 144 17.57 -8.20 -5.26
C PRO A 144 16.98 -7.39 -6.43
N PHE A 145 16.73 -8.05 -7.55
CA PHE A 145 16.26 -7.39 -8.77
C PHE A 145 14.78 -6.99 -8.70
N LEU A 146 13.93 -7.81 -8.07
CA LEU A 146 12.49 -7.54 -7.94
C LEU A 146 12.19 -6.92 -6.59
N PHE A 147 11.29 -5.94 -6.56
CA PHE A 147 10.83 -5.32 -5.30
C PHE A 147 10.28 -6.33 -4.29
N ARG A 148 9.55 -7.32 -4.78
CA ARG A 148 9.08 -8.45 -3.94
C ARG A 148 10.24 -9.14 -3.23
N ASP A 149 11.32 -9.40 -3.95
CA ASP A 149 12.48 -10.13 -3.42
C ASP A 149 13.27 -9.24 -2.44
N LEU A 150 13.30 -7.93 -2.71
CA LEU A 150 13.83 -6.92 -1.80
C LEU A 150 13.05 -6.90 -0.48
N LEU A 151 11.71 -6.91 -0.53
CA LEU A 151 10.86 -6.96 0.68
C LEU A 151 10.97 -8.28 1.47
N ALA A 152 11.32 -9.38 0.80
CA ALA A 152 11.50 -10.70 1.43
C ALA A 152 12.92 -10.92 1.98
N SER A 153 13.81 -9.93 1.84
CA SER A 153 15.20 -10.05 2.24
C SER A 153 15.39 -10.05 3.77
N GLU A 154 16.41 -10.75 4.26
CA GLU A 154 16.71 -10.81 5.70
C GLU A 154 17.06 -9.42 6.27
N GLU A 155 17.67 -8.56 5.45
CA GLU A 155 18.09 -7.22 5.80
C GLU A 155 16.88 -6.33 6.07
N LEU A 156 15.88 -6.36 5.18
CA LEU A 156 14.63 -5.65 5.43
C LEU A 156 13.80 -6.34 6.51
N ALA A 157 13.89 -7.66 6.65
CA ALA A 157 13.22 -8.37 7.73
C ALA A 157 13.74 -7.98 9.13
N GLN A 158 15.01 -7.57 9.26
CA GLN A 158 15.54 -7.04 10.51
C GLN A 158 14.97 -5.65 10.86
N VAL A 159 14.59 -4.86 9.85
CA VAL A 159 14.10 -3.48 10.02
C VAL A 159 12.58 -3.43 10.14
N PHE A 160 11.87 -4.15 9.27
CA PHE A 160 10.41 -4.17 9.20
C PHE A 160 9.76 -5.33 9.97
N GLY A 161 10.58 -6.23 10.53
CA GLY A 161 10.13 -7.51 11.11
C GLY A 161 10.14 -8.63 10.06
N GLN A 162 10.10 -9.89 10.51
CA GLN A 162 10.11 -11.03 9.59
C GLN A 162 9.04 -10.85 8.51
N SER A 163 9.43 -11.03 7.25
CA SER A 163 8.48 -11.06 6.15
C SER A 163 7.40 -12.07 6.50
N VAL A 164 6.14 -11.70 6.31
CA VAL A 164 5.07 -12.69 6.22
C VAL A 164 5.37 -13.45 4.93
N ASN A 165 6.23 -14.46 5.02
CA ASN A 165 6.52 -15.37 3.92
C ASN A 165 5.21 -16.09 3.60
N LEU A 166 4.40 -15.49 2.73
CA LEU A 166 3.20 -16.11 2.14
C LEU A 166 3.54 -17.32 1.24
N LEU A 167 4.81 -17.74 1.19
CA LEU A 167 5.34 -18.70 0.22
C LEU A 167 6.34 -19.71 0.82
N GLU A 168 6.62 -19.73 2.13
CA GLU A 168 7.50 -20.76 2.72
C GLU A 168 6.77 -22.04 3.16
N ASP A 169 5.44 -22.10 3.03
CA ASP A 169 4.64 -23.32 3.29
C ASP A 169 4.06 -23.93 1.99
N ILE A 170 4.81 -23.93 0.88
CA ILE A 170 4.55 -24.76 -0.31
C ILE A 170 5.64 -25.82 -0.47
#